data_AF-A0A8R2NJX9-F1
#
_entry.id   AF-A0A8R2NJX9-F1
#
_cell.length_a   1.000
_cell.length_b   1.000
_cell.length_c   1.000
_cell.angle_alpha   90.00
_cell.angle_beta   90.00
_cell.angle_gamma   90.00
#
_symmetry.space_group_name_H-M   'P 1'
#
loop_
_entity.id
_entity.type
_entity.pdbx_description
1 polymer ?
#
loop_
_entity_poly.entity_id
_entity_poly.type
_entity_poly.pdbx_seq_one_letter_code
_entity_poly.pdbx_strand_id
1 'polypeptide(L)'
;MLKQNGPVPWFHEETKVIKAIEFYFKDKESPLPYVCTLTPRMIRYKIRDVLIAEHLIEEWKPELITELMNYFTPDNMRITVVSQTYQNQTNAVDPYYGTPYSVLKIPEKTLNNWRNAEVSEELKIPSRNDYIANTFSIVPIGHNKSEIPQIFYSSSIIRCWLNTDTVFRLPKAYISVEFYR
;
A
#
# COMPACT_ATOMS: atom_id res chain seq x y z
N MET A 1 -16.71 9.17 -11.97
CA MET A 1 -15.80 8.25 -12.69
C MET A 1 -15.96 6.80 -12.23
N LEU A 2 -15.54 6.41 -11.02
CA LEU A 2 -15.61 4.99 -10.58
C LEU A 2 -17.05 4.41 -10.61
N LYS A 3 -18.04 5.14 -10.08
CA LYS A 3 -19.46 4.73 -10.16
C LYS A 3 -20.00 4.60 -11.59
N GLN A 4 -19.47 5.38 -12.54
CA GLN A 4 -19.91 5.33 -13.94
C GLN A 4 -19.27 4.17 -14.71
N ASN A 5 -17.99 3.89 -14.46
CA ASN A 5 -17.29 2.77 -15.10
C ASN A 5 -17.64 1.42 -14.45
N GLY A 6 -17.97 1.43 -13.16
CA GLY A 6 -18.21 0.23 -12.38
C GLY A 6 -16.92 -0.51 -12.00
N PRO A 7 -17.06 -1.69 -11.37
CA PRO A 7 -15.93 -2.54 -10.99
C PRO A 7 -15.14 -3.02 -12.22
N VAL A 8 -13.80 -3.01 -12.12
CA VAL A 8 -12.89 -3.32 -13.23
C VAL A 8 -12.21 -4.68 -13.01
N PRO A 9 -12.55 -5.74 -13.77
CA PRO A 9 -12.07 -7.09 -13.49
C PRO A 9 -10.54 -7.24 -13.61
N TRP A 10 -9.93 -6.64 -14.64
CA TRP A 10 -8.49 -6.77 -14.82
C TRP A 10 -7.69 -6.14 -13.68
N PHE A 11 -8.21 -5.10 -13.04
CA PHE A 11 -7.56 -4.44 -11.90
C PHE A 11 -7.58 -5.35 -10.65
N HIS A 12 -8.66 -6.11 -10.48
CA HIS A 12 -8.73 -7.14 -9.44
C HIS A 12 -7.73 -8.26 -9.68
N GLU A 13 -7.64 -8.78 -10.90
CA GLU A 13 -6.66 -9.81 -11.25
C GLU A 13 -5.23 -9.32 -11.05
N GLU A 14 -4.90 -8.08 -11.44
CA GLU A 14 -3.59 -7.49 -11.16
C GLU A 14 -3.31 -7.39 -9.66
N THR A 15 -4.28 -6.91 -8.87
CA THR A 15 -4.13 -6.80 -7.42
C THR A 15 -3.92 -8.19 -6.79
N LYS A 16 -4.66 -9.20 -7.25
CA LYS A 16 -4.55 -10.59 -6.82
C LYS A 16 -3.16 -11.15 -7.11
N VAL A 17 -2.64 -10.93 -8.32
CA VAL A 17 -1.30 -11.37 -8.72
C VAL A 17 -0.23 -10.67 -7.88
N ILE A 18 -0.30 -9.34 -7.73
CA ILE A 18 0.65 -8.57 -6.91
C ILE A 18 0.67 -9.09 -5.48
N LYS A 19 -0.50 -9.29 -4.89
CA LYS A 19 -0.65 -9.78 -3.52
C LYS A 19 -0.11 -11.20 -3.33
N ALA A 20 -0.33 -12.08 -4.31
CA ALA A 20 0.24 -13.41 -4.31
C ALA A 20 1.78 -13.35 -4.36
N ILE A 21 2.36 -12.53 -5.25
CA ILE A 21 3.81 -12.32 -5.36
C ILE A 21 4.38 -11.80 -4.03
N GLU A 22 3.75 -10.77 -3.43
CA GLU A 22 4.14 -10.22 -2.13
C GLU A 22 4.18 -11.29 -1.03
N PHE A 23 3.23 -12.22 -1.04
CA PHE A 23 3.18 -13.32 -0.08
C PHE A 23 4.24 -14.40 -0.34
N TYR A 24 4.37 -14.85 -1.59
CA TYR A 24 5.32 -15.90 -1.97
C TYR A 24 6.78 -15.49 -1.70
N PHE A 25 7.10 -14.21 -1.90
CA PHE A 25 8.44 -13.67 -1.67
C PHE A 25 8.51 -12.75 -0.46
N LYS A 26 7.63 -12.97 0.53
CA LYS A 26 7.62 -12.19 1.77
C LYS A 26 8.93 -12.41 2.55
N ASP A 27 9.49 -11.32 3.06
CA ASP A 27 10.70 -11.40 3.89
C ASP A 27 10.39 -12.06 5.23
N LYS A 28 11.38 -12.75 5.79
CA LYS A 28 11.27 -13.33 7.13
C LYS A 28 11.16 -12.20 8.15
N GLU A 29 10.04 -12.18 8.86
CA GLU A 29 9.78 -11.17 9.89
C GLU A 29 10.52 -11.48 11.20
N SER A 30 10.79 -10.43 11.97
CA SER A 30 11.27 -10.55 13.34
C SER A 30 10.22 -11.26 14.20
N PRO A 31 10.61 -12.16 15.13
CA PRO A 31 9.66 -13.01 15.86
C PRO A 31 8.58 -12.25 16.64
N LEU A 32 8.95 -11.18 17.34
CA LEU A 32 8.01 -10.45 18.19
C LEU A 32 6.91 -9.73 17.37
N PRO A 33 7.22 -8.87 16.37
CA PRO A 33 6.21 -8.30 15.49
C PRO A 33 5.33 -9.35 14.80
N TYR A 34 5.93 -10.48 14.41
CA TYR A 34 5.22 -11.56 13.75
C TYR A 34 4.14 -12.16 14.66
N VAL A 35 4.48 -12.50 15.90
CA VAL A 35 3.51 -13.04 16.88
C VAL A 35 2.43 -12.01 17.20
N CYS A 36 2.80 -10.74 17.39
CA CYS A 36 1.85 -9.65 17.64
C CYS A 36 0.88 -9.45 16.48
N THR A 37 1.32 -9.68 15.24
CA THR A 37 0.48 -9.58 14.04
C THR A 37 -0.42 -10.80 13.87
N LEU A 38 0.08 -12.02 14.14
CA LEU A 38 -0.68 -13.25 13.94
C LEU A 38 -1.73 -13.51 15.03
N THR A 39 -1.47 -13.13 16.27
CA THR A 39 -2.36 -13.45 17.39
C THR A 39 -3.77 -12.88 17.20
N PRO A 40 -3.97 -11.60 16.81
CA PRO A 40 -5.30 -11.08 16.50
C PRO A 40 -5.95 -11.77 15.28
N ARG A 41 -5.15 -12.18 14.29
CA ARG A 41 -5.65 -12.90 13.11
C ARG A 41 -6.22 -14.27 13.46
N MET A 42 -5.66 -14.95 14.46
CA MET A 42 -6.19 -16.24 14.95
C MET A 42 -7.59 -16.13 15.56
N ILE A 43 -7.98 -14.94 16.02
CA ILE A 43 -9.34 -14.68 16.54
C ILE A 43 -10.32 -14.45 15.37
N ARG A 44 -9.83 -13.85 14.27
CA ARG A 44 -10.66 -13.44 13.12
C ARG A 44 -10.80 -14.52 12.05
N TYR A 45 -9.78 -15.35 11.86
CA TYR A 45 -9.70 -16.33 10.78
C TYR A 45 -9.53 -17.75 11.32
N LYS A 46 -9.88 -18.75 10.50
CA LYS A 46 -9.56 -20.14 10.82
C LYS A 46 -8.05 -20.30 10.89
N ILE A 47 -7.58 -21.13 11.82
CA ILE A 47 -6.14 -21.30 12.10
C ILE A 47 -5.31 -21.61 10.84
N ARG A 48 -5.86 -22.42 9.92
CA ARG A 48 -5.21 -22.79 8.64
C ARG A 48 -5.03 -21.61 7.68
N ASP A 49 -5.83 -20.56 7.83
CA ASP A 49 -5.89 -19.43 6.91
C ASP A 49 -5.15 -18.19 7.47
N VAL A 50 -4.68 -18.23 8.74
CA VAL A 50 -4.09 -17.09 9.47
C VAL A 50 -2.90 -16.45 8.74
N LEU A 51 -2.13 -17.24 8.00
CA LEU A 51 -0.98 -16.74 7.25
C LEU A 51 -1.36 -16.12 5.90
N ILE A 52 -2.46 -16.58 5.29
CA ILE A 52 -2.84 -16.21 3.91
C ILE A 52 -3.98 -15.21 3.84
N ALA A 53 -4.84 -15.12 4.86
CA ALA A 53 -6.13 -14.41 4.79
C ALA A 53 -6.03 -12.91 4.51
N GLU A 54 -4.96 -12.25 4.95
CA GLU A 54 -4.71 -10.82 4.66
C GLU A 54 -3.81 -10.59 3.44
N HIS A 55 -3.38 -11.67 2.80
CA HIS A 55 -2.49 -11.63 1.67
C HIS A 55 -3.21 -12.06 0.39
N LEU A 56 -3.83 -13.22 0.35
CA LEU A 56 -4.41 -13.75 -0.89
C LEU A 56 -5.81 -13.18 -1.14
N ILE A 57 -6.03 -12.74 -2.38
CA ILE A 57 -7.35 -12.34 -2.88
C ILE A 57 -7.89 -13.51 -3.69
N GLU A 58 -9.07 -14.00 -3.33
CA GLU A 58 -9.63 -15.21 -3.96
C GLU A 58 -10.74 -14.87 -4.95
N GLU A 59 -11.83 -14.30 -4.42
CA GLU A 59 -13.12 -14.17 -5.12
C GLU A 59 -13.31 -12.76 -5.72
N TRP A 60 -13.72 -12.73 -6.99
CA TRP A 60 -14.22 -11.51 -7.64
C TRP A 60 -15.71 -11.32 -7.31
N LYS A 61 -16.01 -10.29 -6.51
CA LYS A 61 -17.38 -9.92 -6.08
C LYS A 61 -17.71 -8.48 -6.49
N PRO A 62 -17.99 -8.22 -7.78
CA PRO A 62 -18.29 -6.88 -8.27
C PRO A 62 -19.52 -6.24 -7.60
N GLU A 63 -20.47 -7.05 -7.16
CA GLU A 63 -21.65 -6.63 -6.42
C GLU A 63 -21.29 -5.94 -5.09
N LEU A 64 -20.34 -6.51 -4.33
CA LEU A 64 -19.88 -5.92 -3.07
C LEU A 64 -19.08 -4.64 -3.31
N ILE A 65 -18.31 -4.57 -4.40
CA ILE A 65 -17.58 -3.35 -4.78
C ILE A 65 -18.59 -2.24 -5.12
N THR A 66 -19.64 -2.58 -5.85
CA THR A 66 -20.71 -1.66 -6.21
C THR A 66 -21.48 -1.18 -4.98
N GLU A 67 -21.84 -2.11 -4.09
CA GLU A 67 -22.48 -1.80 -2.82
C GLU A 67 -21.62 -0.84 -1.98
N LEU A 68 -20.33 -1.15 -1.81
CA LEU A 68 -19.39 -0.29 -1.10
C LEU A 68 -19.30 1.10 -1.75
N MET A 69 -19.22 1.16 -3.08
CA MET A 69 -19.17 2.43 -3.81
C MET A 69 -20.41 3.29 -3.54
N ASN A 70 -21.58 2.69 -3.33
CA ASN A 70 -22.81 3.44 -3.07
C ASN A 70 -22.78 4.18 -1.73
N TYR A 71 -22.00 3.74 -0.75
CA TYR A 71 -21.81 4.46 0.51
C TYR A 71 -20.92 5.71 0.39
N PHE A 72 -20.13 5.85 -0.69
CA PHE A 72 -19.33 7.05 -0.94
C PHE A 72 -20.19 8.15 -1.55
N THR A 73 -20.92 8.86 -0.68
CA THR A 73 -21.75 10.03 -1.02
C THR A 73 -21.40 11.21 -0.12
N PRO A 74 -21.64 12.46 -0.57
CA PRO A 74 -21.48 13.64 0.28
C PRO A 74 -22.30 13.59 1.58
N ASP A 75 -23.42 12.87 1.57
CA ASP A 75 -24.31 12.70 2.72
C ASP A 75 -23.77 11.75 3.79
N ASN A 76 -22.88 10.84 3.40
CA ASN A 76 -22.33 9.79 4.27
C ASN A 76 -20.84 10.00 4.59
N MET A 77 -20.34 11.23 4.47
CA MET A 77 -18.92 11.54 4.69
C MET A 77 -18.67 12.38 5.94
N ARG A 78 -17.44 12.33 6.42
CA ARG A 78 -16.91 13.21 7.46
C ARG A 78 -15.59 13.79 6.99
N ILE A 79 -15.42 15.10 7.10
CA ILE A 79 -14.21 15.81 6.71
C ILE A 79 -13.50 16.30 7.97
N THR A 80 -12.20 16.00 8.06
CA THR A 80 -11.32 16.54 9.10
C THR A 80 -10.29 17.43 8.44
N VAL A 81 -10.22 18.70 8.83
CA VAL A 81 -9.20 19.64 8.35
C VAL A 81 -8.24 19.93 9.50
N VAL A 82 -6.95 19.70 9.26
CA VAL A 82 -5.89 19.96 10.23
C VAL A 82 -4.95 21.01 9.64
N SER A 83 -4.85 22.17 10.30
CA SER A 83 -3.98 23.27 9.90
C SER A 83 -3.74 24.21 11.08
N GLN A 84 -2.52 24.75 11.16
CA GLN A 84 -2.16 25.79 12.15
C GLN A 84 -2.96 27.08 11.95
N THR A 85 -3.54 27.31 10.77
CA THR A 85 -4.40 28.48 10.51
C THR A 85 -5.62 28.55 11.42
N TYR A 86 -6.06 27.41 11.98
CA TYR A 86 -7.19 27.33 12.91
C TYR A 86 -6.77 27.41 14.38
N GLN A 87 -5.49 27.66 14.66
CA GLN A 87 -5.02 27.86 16.03
C GLN A 87 -5.80 29.02 16.66
N ASN A 88 -6.31 28.79 17.87
CA ASN A 88 -7.17 29.72 18.62
C ASN A 88 -8.53 30.04 17.96
N GLN A 89 -8.94 29.31 16.92
CA GLN A 89 -10.25 29.45 16.26
C GLN A 89 -11.19 28.26 16.57
N THR A 90 -10.73 27.32 17.39
CA THR A 90 -11.46 26.12 17.79
C THR A 90 -12.34 26.39 19.01
N ASN A 91 -13.48 25.71 19.11
CA ASN A 91 -14.44 25.93 20.21
C ASN A 91 -14.57 24.76 21.20
N ALA A 92 -13.84 23.65 20.97
CA ALA A 92 -13.81 22.50 21.85
C ALA A 92 -12.37 22.03 22.08
N VAL A 93 -12.18 21.27 23.15
CA VAL A 93 -10.89 20.66 23.51
C VAL A 93 -11.17 19.21 23.88
N ASP A 94 -10.41 18.29 23.28
CA ASP A 94 -10.49 16.87 23.65
C ASP A 94 -10.05 16.69 25.12
N PRO A 95 -10.84 16.01 25.96
CA PRO A 95 -10.58 15.94 27.40
C PRO A 95 -9.37 15.06 27.77
N TYR A 96 -8.89 14.20 26.87
CA TYR A 96 -7.82 13.25 27.17
C TYR A 96 -6.45 13.75 26.71
N TYR A 97 -6.40 14.35 25.53
CA TYR A 97 -5.16 14.79 24.88
C TYR A 97 -5.04 16.32 24.81
N GLY A 98 -6.07 17.06 25.23
CA GLY A 98 -6.08 18.52 25.17
C GLY A 98 -6.07 19.07 23.75
N THR A 99 -6.46 18.27 22.75
CA THR A 99 -6.42 18.68 21.34
C THR A 99 -7.53 19.68 21.05
N PRO A 100 -7.21 20.92 20.63
CA PRO A 100 -8.22 21.90 20.23
C PRO A 100 -8.88 21.48 18.91
N TYR A 101 -10.22 21.50 18.85
CA TYR A 101 -10.97 21.16 17.64
C TYR A 101 -12.32 21.90 17.57
N SER A 102 -12.95 21.86 16.40
CA SER A 102 -14.33 22.28 16.20
C SER A 102 -15.07 21.25 15.36
N VAL A 103 -16.35 21.04 15.65
CA VAL A 103 -17.25 20.25 14.80
C VAL A 103 -18.27 21.18 14.19
N LEU A 104 -18.27 21.24 12.85
CA LEU A 104 -19.16 22.10 12.09
C LEU A 104 -19.99 21.24 11.15
N LYS A 105 -21.26 21.63 10.97
CA LYS A 105 -22.08 21.08 9.89
C LYS A 105 -21.57 21.63 8.57
N ILE A 106 -21.46 20.76 7.57
CA ILE A 106 -21.17 21.19 6.20
C ILE A 106 -22.37 22.00 5.70
N PRO A 107 -22.17 23.20 5.14
CA PRO A 107 -23.27 23.99 4.59
C PRO A 107 -24.01 23.25 3.46
N GLU A 108 -25.34 23.31 3.44
CA GLU A 108 -26.15 22.66 2.39
C GLU A 108 -25.79 23.11 0.98
N LYS A 109 -25.42 24.39 0.81
CA LYS A 109 -24.93 24.90 -0.48
C LYS A 109 -23.71 24.09 -0.97
N THR A 110 -22.79 23.79 -0.06
CA THR A 110 -21.58 23.01 -0.37
C THR A 110 -21.93 21.54 -0.64
N LEU A 111 -22.80 20.92 0.16
CA LEU A 111 -23.27 19.56 -0.08
C LEU A 111 -23.96 19.44 -1.45
N ASN A 112 -24.83 20.39 -1.80
CA ASN A 112 -25.49 20.42 -3.11
C ASN A 112 -24.48 20.54 -4.26
N ASN A 113 -23.44 21.35 -4.11
CA ASN A 113 -22.37 21.43 -5.12
C ASN A 113 -21.66 20.08 -5.30
N TRP A 114 -21.38 19.37 -4.20
CA TRP A 114 -20.70 18.08 -4.26
C TRP A 114 -21.60 16.93 -4.76
N ARG A 115 -22.90 16.95 -4.43
CA ARG A 115 -23.89 15.99 -4.94
C ARG A 115 -24.01 16.07 -6.46
N ASN A 116 -23.86 17.28 -7.02
CA ASN A 116 -23.98 17.56 -8.45
C ASN A 116 -22.62 17.72 -9.15
N ALA A 117 -21.53 17.32 -8.51
CA ALA A 117 -20.20 17.46 -9.10
C ALA A 117 -20.07 16.59 -10.36
N GLU A 118 -19.69 17.22 -11.47
CA GLU A 118 -19.41 16.51 -12.71
C GLU A 118 -18.09 15.76 -12.64
N VAL A 119 -17.97 14.75 -13.48
CA VAL A 119 -16.75 13.94 -13.55
C VAL A 119 -15.74 14.68 -14.41
N SER A 120 -14.63 15.09 -13.81
CA SER A 120 -13.50 15.66 -14.55
C SER A 120 -12.94 14.65 -15.56
N GLU A 121 -12.68 15.12 -16.79
CA GLU A 121 -12.05 14.33 -17.86
C GLU A 121 -10.58 13.96 -17.56
N GLU A 122 -9.96 14.65 -16.60
CA GLU A 122 -8.61 14.35 -16.14
C GLU A 122 -8.56 13.09 -15.27
N LEU A 123 -9.68 12.70 -14.66
CA LEU A 123 -9.77 11.51 -13.83
C LEU A 123 -9.95 10.28 -14.71
N LYS A 124 -8.89 9.47 -14.82
CA LYS A 124 -8.88 8.24 -15.61
C LYS A 124 -8.63 7.03 -14.72
N ILE A 125 -9.17 5.89 -15.15
CA ILE A 125 -8.74 4.59 -14.62
C ILE A 125 -7.29 4.40 -15.09
N PRO A 126 -6.36 3.95 -14.22
CA PRO A 126 -4.99 3.70 -14.62
C PRO A 126 -4.93 2.68 -15.76
N SER A 127 -3.86 2.74 -16.56
CA SER A 127 -3.52 1.63 -17.45
C SER A 127 -3.05 0.42 -16.64
N ARG A 128 -2.97 -0.73 -17.30
CA ARG A 128 -2.34 -1.93 -16.73
C ARG A 128 -0.91 -1.63 -16.28
N ASN A 129 -0.48 -2.30 -15.21
CA ASN A 129 0.86 -2.10 -14.65
C ASN A 129 1.91 -3.00 -15.34
N ASP A 130 2.72 -2.43 -16.21
CA ASP A 130 3.79 -3.14 -16.93
C ASP A 130 4.98 -3.56 -16.04
N TYR A 131 5.03 -3.10 -14.78
CA TYR A 131 6.10 -3.42 -13.83
C TYR A 131 5.79 -4.61 -12.93
N ILE A 132 4.66 -5.30 -13.11
CA ILE A 132 4.39 -6.55 -12.39
C ILE A 132 5.41 -7.60 -12.83
N ALA A 133 6.25 -8.04 -11.89
CA ALA A 133 7.27 -9.04 -12.16
C ALA A 133 6.65 -10.36 -12.64
N ASN A 134 7.21 -10.91 -13.71
CA ASN A 134 6.81 -12.21 -14.28
C ASN A 134 7.92 -13.27 -14.19
N THR A 135 9.12 -12.87 -13.77
CA THR A 135 10.30 -13.73 -13.69
C THR A 135 10.86 -13.68 -12.28
N PHE A 136 10.95 -14.86 -11.66
CA PHE A 136 11.39 -15.02 -10.27
C PHE A 136 12.59 -15.97 -10.12
N SER A 137 13.33 -16.18 -11.21
CA SER A 137 14.53 -17.02 -11.21
C SER A 137 15.60 -16.42 -10.30
N ILE A 138 16.16 -17.24 -9.41
CA ILE A 138 17.25 -16.84 -8.52
C ILE A 138 18.59 -17.03 -9.24
N VAL A 139 19.47 -16.03 -9.15
CA VAL A 139 20.83 -16.11 -9.68
C VAL A 139 21.57 -17.26 -8.99
N PRO A 140 22.21 -18.18 -9.74
CA PRO A 140 23.01 -19.25 -9.15
C PRO A 140 24.15 -18.70 -8.30
N ILE A 141 24.46 -19.37 -7.19
CA ILE A 141 25.62 -18.98 -6.38
C ILE A 141 26.90 -19.46 -7.08
N GLY A 142 27.79 -18.53 -7.44
CA GLY A 142 29.09 -18.83 -8.02
C GLY A 142 30.07 -19.48 -7.02
N HIS A 143 31.22 -19.91 -7.53
CA HIS A 143 32.27 -20.58 -6.74
C HIS A 143 32.99 -19.65 -5.73
N ASN A 144 33.11 -18.35 -6.05
CA ASN A 144 33.73 -17.36 -5.18
C ASN A 144 32.68 -16.64 -4.33
N LYS A 145 32.25 -17.29 -3.24
CA LYS A 145 31.34 -16.68 -2.26
C LYS A 145 32.12 -15.72 -1.37
N SER A 146 31.61 -14.51 -1.19
CA SER A 146 32.11 -13.57 -0.18
C SER A 146 31.00 -13.28 0.82
N GLU A 147 31.34 -13.23 2.11
CA GLU A 147 30.39 -12.87 3.16
C GLU A 147 30.18 -11.35 3.25
N ILE A 148 31.09 -10.56 2.68
CA ILE A 148 31.07 -9.10 2.70
C ILE A 148 31.03 -8.52 1.29
N PRO A 149 30.45 -7.32 1.09
CA PRO A 149 30.45 -6.66 -0.20
C PRO A 149 31.88 -6.49 -0.76
N GLN A 150 32.04 -6.80 -2.04
CA GLN A 150 33.31 -6.67 -2.75
C GLN A 150 33.22 -5.53 -3.78
N ILE A 151 34.32 -4.81 -3.99
CA ILE A 151 34.40 -3.88 -5.11
C ILE A 151 34.51 -4.72 -6.39
N PHE A 152 33.51 -4.62 -7.26
CA PHE A 152 33.56 -5.29 -8.58
C PHE A 152 33.89 -4.31 -9.71
N TYR A 153 33.72 -3.01 -9.47
CA TYR A 153 34.10 -1.96 -10.41
C TYR A 153 34.53 -0.70 -9.66
N SER A 154 35.62 -0.08 -10.10
CA SER A 154 36.10 1.19 -9.54
C SER A 154 36.78 2.01 -10.63
N SER A 155 36.46 3.30 -10.67
CA SER A 155 37.04 4.31 -11.55
C SER A 155 37.16 5.65 -10.80
N SER A 156 37.59 6.71 -11.49
CA SER A 156 37.63 8.07 -10.93
C SER A 156 36.24 8.67 -10.63
N ILE A 157 35.17 8.15 -11.26
CA ILE A 157 33.82 8.71 -11.18
C ILE A 157 32.82 7.83 -10.42
N ILE A 158 33.08 6.53 -10.32
CA ILE A 158 32.16 5.58 -9.70
C ILE A 158 32.92 4.44 -9.02
N ARG A 159 32.40 4.02 -7.87
CA ARG A 159 32.82 2.82 -7.16
C ARG A 159 31.59 1.96 -6.88
N CYS A 160 31.61 0.73 -7.37
CA CYS A 160 30.49 -0.20 -7.24
C CYS A 160 30.88 -1.37 -6.34
N TRP A 161 30.06 -1.58 -5.32
CA TRP A 161 30.15 -2.72 -4.41
C TRP A 161 29.05 -3.72 -4.77
N LEU A 162 29.39 -5.00 -4.81
CA LEU A 162 28.46 -6.09 -5.06
C LEU A 162 28.58 -7.15 -3.96
N ASN A 163 27.43 -7.58 -3.47
CA ASN A 163 27.29 -8.77 -2.64
C ASN A 163 26.13 -9.59 -3.19
N THR A 164 26.38 -10.86 -3.55
CA THR A 164 25.32 -11.75 -4.04
C THR A 164 24.65 -12.40 -2.84
N ASP A 165 23.32 -12.26 -2.74
CA ASP A 165 22.57 -12.84 -1.63
C ASP A 165 22.69 -14.38 -1.61
N THR A 166 23.25 -14.89 -0.52
CA THR A 166 23.37 -16.33 -0.26
C THR A 166 22.49 -16.79 0.90
N VAL A 167 21.81 -15.86 1.57
CA VAL A 167 21.07 -16.11 2.82
C VAL A 167 19.58 -16.15 2.57
N PHE A 168 19.00 -15.08 2.01
CA PHE A 168 17.54 -14.94 1.90
C PHE A 168 17.01 -15.64 0.65
N ARG A 169 17.79 -15.65 -0.43
CA ARG A 169 17.51 -16.36 -1.68
C ARG A 169 16.15 -15.99 -2.28
N LEU A 170 15.78 -14.72 -2.15
CA LEU A 170 14.57 -14.15 -2.74
C LEU A 170 14.88 -13.47 -4.09
N PRO A 171 13.92 -13.36 -5.02
CA PRO A 171 14.11 -12.69 -6.31
C PRO A 171 14.07 -11.17 -6.13
N LYS A 172 14.92 -10.65 -5.24
CA LYS A 172 15.01 -9.26 -4.83
C LYS A 172 16.47 -8.84 -4.87
N ALA A 173 16.69 -7.56 -5.17
CA ALA A 173 17.99 -6.93 -5.07
C ALA A 173 17.84 -5.60 -4.33
N TYR A 174 18.87 -5.23 -3.57
CA TYR A 174 18.98 -3.92 -2.95
C TYR A 174 20.04 -3.11 -3.71
N ILE A 175 19.66 -1.93 -4.18
CA ILE A 175 20.55 -1.01 -4.91
C ILE A 175 20.55 0.31 -4.14
N SER A 176 21.75 0.76 -3.77
CA SER A 176 21.97 2.05 -3.10
C SER A 176 23.00 2.84 -3.91
N VAL A 177 22.71 4.11 -4.12
CA VAL A 177 23.56 5.02 -4.89
C VAL A 177 23.78 6.28 -4.06
N GLU A 178 25.04 6.61 -3.80
CA GLU A 178 25.45 7.83 -3.12
C GLU A 178 26.23 8.72 -4.10
N PHE A 179 25.83 9.99 -4.18
CA PHE A 179 26.48 10.98 -5.04
C PHE A 179 27.34 11.90 -4.17
N TYR A 180 28.65 11.84 -4.39
CA TYR A 180 29.59 12.77 -3.77
C TYR A 180 29.76 14.00 -4.67
N ARG A 181 29.80 15.18 -4.05
CA ARG A 181 30.12 16.45 -4.71
C ARG A 181 31.62 16.68 -4.71
#